data_AF-A0A261Q2T0-F1
#
_entry.id   AF-A0A261Q2T0-F1
#
_cell.length_a   1.000
_cell.length_b   1.000
_cell.length_c   1.000
_cell.angle_alpha   90.00
_cell.angle_beta   90.00
_cell.angle_gamma   90.00
#
_symmetry.space_group_name_H-M   'P 1'
#
loop_
_entity.id
_entity.type
_entity.pdbx_description
1 polymer ?
#
loop_
_entity_poly.entity_id
_entity_poly.type
_entity_poly.pdbx_seq_one_letter_code
_entity_poly.pdbx_strand_id
1 'polypeptide(L)' 'AHFTEHMAFNGTKSFPKNELVSFLQSNGIKFGDDLNAFTNQEQTVYFLPVPTDSMKVFLRAFDILEDWSHDLTLDE' A
#
# COMPACT_ATOMS: atom_id res chain seq x y z
N ALA A 1 -4.34 -5.08 15.12
CA ALA A 1 -4.13 -3.81 14.40
C ALA A 1 -2.76 -3.80 13.74
N HIS A 2 -1.66 -3.69 14.48
CA HIS A 2 -0.31 -3.61 13.90
C HIS A 2 0.05 -4.78 12.96
N PHE A 3 -0.31 -6.03 13.29
CA PHE A 3 -0.11 -7.15 12.34
C PHE A 3 -0.83 -6.93 10.99
N THR A 4 -2.09 -6.51 11.02
CA THR A 4 -2.88 -6.20 9.82
C THR A 4 -2.27 -5.06 9.01
N GLU A 5 -1.70 -4.05 9.66
CA GLU A 5 -0.95 -2.97 9.01
C GLU A 5 0.23 -3.52 8.19
N HIS A 6 1.05 -4.41 8.77
CA HIS A 6 2.14 -5.06 8.03
C HIS A 6 1.60 -5.89 6.86
N MET A 7 0.51 -6.63 7.08
CA MET A 7 -0.07 -7.46 6.03
C MET A 7 -0.65 -6.65 4.85
N ALA A 8 -0.96 -5.37 5.05
CA ALA A 8 -1.37 -4.47 3.96
C ALA A 8 -0.30 -4.27 2.89
N PHE A 9 0.96 -4.53 3.19
CA PHE A 9 2.05 -4.48 2.23
C PHE A 9 2.47 -5.86 1.70
N ASN A 10 1.91 -6.95 2.26
CA ASN A 10 2.32 -8.33 1.99
C ASN A 10 1.33 -9.12 1.13
N GLY A 11 0.29 -8.48 0.61
CA GLY A 11 -0.60 -9.11 -0.36
C GLY A 11 -2.00 -8.55 -0.33
N THR A 12 -2.45 -8.14 -1.50
CA THR A 12 -3.83 -7.75 -1.76
C THR A 12 -4.33 -8.41 -3.05
N LYS A 13 -5.64 -8.38 -3.28
CA LYS A 13 -6.25 -8.94 -4.49
C LYS A 13 -5.64 -8.39 -5.79
N SER A 14 -5.41 -7.08 -5.86
CA SER A 14 -4.84 -6.42 -7.05
C SER A 14 -3.32 -6.45 -7.07
N PHE A 15 -2.67 -6.70 -5.92
CA PHE A 15 -1.23 -6.74 -5.76
C PHE A 15 -0.80 -7.93 -4.88
N PRO A 16 -0.72 -9.14 -5.46
CA PRO A 16 -0.33 -10.34 -4.70
C PRO A 16 1.08 -10.22 -4.13
N LYS A 17 1.30 -10.80 -2.94
CA LYS A 17 2.62 -10.81 -2.27
C LYS A 17 3.19 -9.38 -2.17
N ASN A 18 4.41 -9.17 -2.65
CA ASN A 18 5.14 -7.90 -2.56
C ASN A 18 4.97 -7.04 -3.83
N GLU A 19 3.97 -7.31 -4.67
CA GLU A 19 3.75 -6.56 -5.91
C GLU A 19 3.39 -5.11 -5.65
N LEU A 20 2.71 -4.78 -4.55
CA LEU A 20 2.37 -3.40 -4.19
C LEU A 20 3.65 -2.59 -3.99
N VAL A 21 4.58 -3.11 -3.18
CA VAL A 21 5.86 -2.44 -2.90
C VAL A 21 6.68 -2.32 -4.18
N SER A 22 6.73 -3.38 -4.99
CA SER A 22 7.46 -3.40 -6.27
C SER A 22 6.90 -2.38 -7.26
N PHE A 23 5.57 -2.28 -7.34
CA PHE A 23 4.88 -1.30 -8.17
C PHE A 23 5.25 0.13 -7.76
N LEU A 24 5.16 0.47 -6.48
CA LEU A 24 5.47 1.82 -5.99
C LEU A 24 6.95 2.18 -6.22
N GLN A 25 7.86 1.25 -5.93
CA GLN A 25 9.30 1.44 -6.18
C GLN A 25 9.62 1.66 -7.66
N SER A 26 9.01 0.89 -8.57
CA SER A 26 9.22 1.05 -10.01
C SER A 26 8.70 2.39 -10.56
N ASN A 27 7.78 3.05 -9.83
CA ASN A 27 7.25 4.36 -10.17
C ASN A 27 7.87 5.49 -9.34
N GLY A 28 9.02 5.23 -8.70
CA GLY A 28 9.84 6.26 -8.06
C GLY A 28 9.51 6.55 -6.59
N ILE A 29 8.63 5.77 -5.96
CA ILE A 29 8.27 5.92 -4.54
C ILE A 29 9.15 5.00 -3.71
N LYS A 30 9.87 5.52 -2.72
CA LYS A 30 10.74 4.69 -1.87
C LYS A 30 9.99 4.18 -0.64
N PHE A 31 10.10 2.88 -0.40
CA PHE A 31 9.62 2.27 0.84
C PHE A 31 10.46 2.73 2.04
N GLY A 32 9.82 3.10 3.16
CA GLY A 32 10.50 3.61 4.35
C GLY A 32 10.75 5.12 4.35
N ASP A 33 11.23 5.68 3.24
CA ASP A 33 11.40 7.14 3.12
C ASP A 33 10.08 7.84 2.76
N ASP A 34 9.32 7.28 1.81
CA ASP A 34 8.10 7.89 1.24
C ASP A 34 6.83 7.08 1.57
N LEU A 35 6.85 5.76 1.34
CA LEU A 35 5.74 4.87 1.69
C LEU A 35 5.94 4.32 3.11
N ASN A 36 4.99 4.61 3.99
CA ASN A 36 5.02 4.21 5.40
C ASN A 36 3.61 3.94 5.94
N ALA A 37 3.54 3.25 7.07
CA ALA A 37 2.35 3.19 7.89
C ALA A 37 2.73 3.21 9.37
N PHE A 38 1.77 3.53 10.23
CA PHE A 38 1.91 3.27 11.65
C PHE A 38 0.59 2.89 12.29
N THR A 39 0.68 2.12 13.37
CA THR A 39 -0.43 1.80 14.26
C THR A 39 -0.12 2.29 15.66
N ASN A 40 -1.05 3.04 16.25
CA ASN A 40 -1.05 3.38 17.67
C ASN A 40 -2.31 2.83 18.36
N GLN A 41 -2.56 3.26 19.60
CA GLN A 41 -3.71 2.77 20.39
C GLN A 41 -5.07 3.19 19.80
N GLU A 42 -5.12 4.27 19.04
CA GLU A 42 -6.37 4.88 18.55
C GLU A 42 -6.61 4.61 17.06
N GLN A 43 -5.54 4.47 16.26
CA GLN A 43 -5.65 4.42 14.81
C GLN A 43 -4.50 3.67 14.14
N THR A 44 -4.76 3.28 12.89
CA THR A 44 -3.76 2.83 11.92
C THR A 44 -3.81 3.80 10.74
N VAL A 45 -2.67 4.38 10.36
CA VAL A 45 -2.56 5.38 9.30
C VAL A 45 -1.58 4.89 8.24
N TYR A 46 -1.99 4.94 6.98
CA TYR A 46 -1.15 4.59 5.82
C TYR A 46 -0.82 5.84 5.02
N PHE A 47 0.47 6.04 4.70
CA PHE A 47 0.96 7.13 3.86
C PHE A 47 1.27 6.60 2.47
N LEU A 48 0.50 7.06 1.48
CA LEU A 48 0.66 6.67 0.08
C LEU A 48 0.96 7.92 -0.77
N PRO A 49 2.23 8.34 -0.89
CA PRO A 49 2.60 9.39 -1.83
C PRO A 49 2.52 8.84 -3.25
N VAL A 50 1.93 9.60 -4.17
CA VAL A 50 1.69 9.15 -5.54
C VAL A 50 2.04 10.29 -6.52
N PRO A 51 2.81 10.01 -7.58
CA PRO A 51 3.04 10.98 -8.65
C PRO A 51 1.72 11.38 -9.34
N THR A 52 1.50 12.68 -9.49
CA THR A 52 0.29 13.22 -10.14
C THR A 52 0.51 13.61 -11.60
N ASP A 53 1.74 13.45 -12.11
CA ASP A 53 2.13 13.70 -13.49
C ASP A 53 1.85 12.51 -14.42
N SER A 54 1.60 11.32 -13.85
CA SER A 54 1.20 10.12 -14.57
C SER A 54 -0.21 9.68 -14.17
N MET A 55 -1.18 9.92 -15.07
CA MET A 55 -2.57 9.49 -14.87
C MET A 55 -2.69 7.99 -14.60
N LYS A 56 -1.85 7.17 -15.25
CA LYS A 56 -1.85 5.72 -15.06
C LYS A 56 -1.48 5.33 -13.62
N VAL A 57 -0.43 5.94 -13.07
CA VAL A 57 0.04 5.64 -11.70
C VAL A 57 -0.96 6.20 -10.69
N PHE A 58 -1.46 7.40 -10.93
CA PHE A 58 -2.46 8.04 -10.09
C PHE A 58 -3.74 7.21 -9.96
N LEU A 59 -4.30 6.72 -11.08
CA LEU A 59 -5.47 5.86 -11.04
C LEU A 59 -5.19 4.53 -10.32
N ARG A 60 -4.01 3.93 -10.56
CA ARG A 60 -3.62 2.67 -9.92
C ARG A 60 -3.45 2.79 -8.40
N ALA A 61 -3.25 3.99 -7.85
CA ALA A 61 -3.23 4.21 -6.42
C ALA A 61 -4.61 4.08 -5.75
N PHE A 62 -5.71 4.32 -6.48
CA PHE A 62 -7.04 4.08 -5.94
C PHE A 62 -7.32 2.59 -5.76
N ASP A 63 -6.78 1.73 -6.64
CA ASP A 63 -6.84 0.28 -6.46
C ASP A 63 -6.14 -0.14 -5.16
N ILE A 64 -5.04 0.52 -4.78
CA ILE A 64 -4.37 0.28 -3.49
C ILE A 64 -5.27 0.66 -2.31
N LEU A 65 -5.96 1.80 -2.39
CA LEU A 65 -6.87 2.26 -1.34
C LEU A 65 -8.10 1.34 -1.20
N GLU A 66 -8.67 0.90 -2.32
CA GLU A 66 -9.77 -0.09 -2.33
C GLU A 66 -9.28 -1.39 -1.67
N ASP A 67 -8.14 -1.90 -2.12
CA ASP A 67 -7.58 -3.14 -1.62
C ASP A 67 -7.28 -3.10 -0.12
N TRP A 68 -6.68 -2.02 0.39
CA TRP A 68 -6.43 -1.84 1.83
C TRP A 68 -7.71 -1.73 2.65
N SER A 69 -8.83 -1.34 2.05
CA SER A 69 -10.09 -1.20 2.76
C SER A 69 -10.80 -2.53 3.03
N HIS A 70 -10.64 -3.53 2.13
CA HIS A 70 -11.34 -4.81 2.30
C HIS A 70 -10.74 -6.05 1.60
N ASP A 71 -9.72 -5.92 0.74
CA ASP A 71 -9.21 -7.01 -0.12
C ASP A 71 -7.75 -7.42 0.23
N LEU A 72 -7.40 -7.36 1.52
CA LEU A 72 -6.18 -7.97 2.07
C LEU A 72 -6.26 -9.50 1.96
N THR A 73 -5.26 -10.17 1.40
CA THR A 73 -5.30 -11.64 1.27
C THR A 73 -4.96 -12.35 2.58
N LEU A 74 -4.09 -11.74 3.39
CA LEU A 74 -3.63 -12.28 4.68
C LEU A 74 -3.02 -13.69 4.57
N ASP A 75 -2.35 -13.97 3.44
CA ASP A 75 -1.66 -15.24 3.20
C ASP A 75 -0.41 -15.42 4.10
N GLU A 76 -0.03 -16.67 4.39
CA GLU A 76 1.17 -17.06 5.14
C GLU A 76 2.47 -16.96 4.32
#